data_AF-A0A6B0HLX8-F1
#
_entry.id   AF-A0A6B0HLX8-F1
#
_cell.length_a   1.000
_cell.length_b   1.000
_cell.length_c   1.000
_cell.angle_alpha   90.00
_cell.angle_beta   90.00
_cell.angle_gamma   90.00
#
_symmetry.space_group_name_H-M   'P 1'
#
loop_
_entity.id
_entity.type
_entity.pdbx_description
1 polymer ?
#
loop_
_entity_poly.entity_id
_entity_poly.type
_entity_poly.pdbx_seq_one_letter_code
_entity_poly.pdbx_strand_id
1 'polypeptide(L)'
;MSHTDDTDETTSVEVGAVNQLFQDVTFPLTTEELLVEFADVEITYPHESDTLRTILETSGHETYESQNELELAVLNGVRRDAVGRPHYSDRGDSPHDTDEVMRTQQSF
;
A
#
# COMPACT_ATOMS: atom_id res chain seq x y z
N MET A 1 -32.93 9.97 -26.02
CA MET A 1 -31.67 9.24 -26.25
C MET A 1 -31.28 8.66 -24.91
N SER A 2 -31.36 7.34 -24.72
CA SER A 2 -30.86 6.71 -23.50
C SER A 2 -29.35 6.61 -23.66
N HIS A 3 -28.63 7.41 -22.88
CA HIS A 3 -27.20 7.21 -22.71
C HIS A 3 -27.06 5.98 -21.83
N THR A 4 -26.73 4.86 -22.46
CA THR A 4 -26.23 3.69 -21.75
C THR A 4 -24.86 4.09 -21.25
N ASP A 5 -24.78 4.51 -19.99
CA ASP A 5 -23.50 4.56 -19.31
C ASP A 5 -23.13 3.09 -19.10
N ASP A 6 -22.31 2.58 -20.04
CA ASP A 6 -21.47 1.40 -19.86
C ASP A 6 -20.47 1.78 -18.75
N THR A 7 -20.97 1.91 -17.52
CA THR A 7 -20.13 2.19 -16.36
C THR A 7 -19.49 0.86 -16.01
N ASP A 8 -18.25 0.67 -16.44
CA ASP A 8 -17.31 -0.21 -15.76
C ASP A 8 -17.50 0.07 -14.26
N GLU A 9 -18.07 -0.87 -13.49
CA GLU A 9 -18.41 -0.63 -12.08
C GLU A 9 -17.12 -0.57 -11.24
N THR A 10 -16.26 0.41 -11.50
CA THR A 10 -15.14 0.75 -10.64
C THR A 10 -15.74 1.34 -9.36
N THR A 11 -15.51 0.66 -8.24
CA THR A 11 -15.94 1.18 -6.94
C THR A 11 -15.07 2.39 -6.62
N SER A 12 -15.65 3.59 -6.75
CA SER A 12 -15.00 4.85 -6.39
C SER A 12 -15.39 5.26 -4.97
N VAL A 13 -14.39 5.64 -4.16
CA VAL A 13 -14.56 6.00 -2.75
C VAL A 13 -13.82 7.31 -2.46
N GLU A 14 -14.45 8.23 -1.74
CA GLU A 14 -13.77 9.44 -1.28
C GLU A 14 -12.70 9.11 -0.22
N VAL A 15 -11.57 9.81 -0.22
CA VAL A 15 -10.49 9.59 0.74
C VAL A 15 -10.95 9.66 2.21
N GLY A 16 -11.98 10.47 2.50
CA GLY A 16 -12.58 10.57 3.84
C GLY A 16 -13.48 9.39 4.23
N ALA A 17 -13.86 8.55 3.28
CA ALA A 17 -14.70 7.36 3.47
C ALA A 17 -13.91 6.05 3.41
N VAL A 18 -12.59 6.11 3.20
CA VAL A 18 -11.69 4.95 3.12
C VAL A 18 -11.76 4.06 4.36
N ASN A 19 -11.97 4.64 5.55
CA ASN A 19 -12.16 3.85 6.76
C ASN A 19 -13.33 2.86 6.61
N GLN A 20 -14.44 3.29 6.02
CA GLN A 20 -15.62 2.45 5.83
C GLN A 20 -15.39 1.33 4.81
N LEU A 21 -14.50 1.54 3.83
CA LEU A 21 -14.11 0.50 2.86
C LEU A 21 -13.43 -0.69 3.57
N PHE A 22 -12.66 -0.43 4.63
CA PHE A 22 -11.87 -1.44 5.32
C PHE A 22 -12.50 -1.92 6.64
N GLN A 23 -13.77 -1.60 6.90
CA GLN A 23 -14.43 -1.97 8.16
C GLN A 23 -14.57 -3.49 8.36
N ASP A 24 -14.67 -4.25 7.25
CA ASP A 24 -14.82 -5.71 7.25
C ASP A 24 -13.49 -6.44 7.05
N VAL A 25 -12.38 -5.68 6.96
CA VAL A 25 -11.03 -6.23 6.78
C VAL A 25 -10.49 -6.74 8.12
N THR A 26 -9.87 -7.93 8.07
CA THR A 26 -9.20 -8.52 9.23
C THR A 26 -7.70 -8.18 9.23
N PHE A 27 -7.16 -7.86 10.41
CA PHE A 27 -5.75 -7.52 10.61
C PHE A 27 -5.03 -8.57 11.48
N PRO A 28 -3.71 -8.76 11.34
CA PRO A 28 -2.81 -8.05 10.41
C PRO A 28 -3.02 -8.45 8.95
N LEU A 29 -2.79 -7.51 8.03
CA LEU A 29 -2.98 -7.70 6.58
C LEU A 29 -1.82 -7.08 5.81
N THR A 30 -1.38 -7.73 4.73
CA THR A 30 -0.35 -7.18 3.83
C THR A 30 -0.94 -6.33 2.69
N THR A 31 -0.13 -5.44 2.13
CA THR A 31 -0.49 -4.68 0.93
C THR A 31 -0.84 -5.61 -0.24
N GLU A 32 -0.14 -6.73 -0.42
CA GLU A 32 -0.44 -7.68 -1.48
C GLU A 32 -1.82 -8.32 -1.30
N GLU A 33 -2.16 -8.78 -0.10
CA GLU A 33 -3.47 -9.36 0.20
C GLU A 33 -4.59 -8.35 0.02
N LEU A 34 -4.39 -7.10 0.44
CA LEU A 34 -5.37 -6.03 0.24
C LEU A 34 -5.58 -5.72 -1.25
N LEU A 35 -4.51 -5.68 -2.04
CA LEU A 35 -4.57 -5.37 -3.46
C LEU A 35 -5.18 -6.50 -4.30
N VAL A 36 -5.32 -7.72 -3.77
CA VAL A 36 -6.07 -8.78 -4.48
C VAL A 36 -7.54 -8.40 -4.65
N GLU A 37 -8.13 -7.73 -3.66
CA GLU A 37 -9.56 -7.39 -3.66
C GLU A 37 -9.80 -5.92 -4.01
N PHE A 38 -8.91 -5.02 -3.57
CA PHE A 38 -9.15 -3.58 -3.64
C PHE A 38 -8.22 -2.82 -4.58
N ALA A 39 -7.39 -3.50 -5.40
CA ALA A 39 -6.44 -2.81 -6.29
C ALA A 39 -7.11 -1.81 -7.25
N ASP A 40 -8.27 -2.17 -7.80
CA ASP A 40 -8.99 -1.37 -8.80
C ASP A 40 -9.96 -0.35 -8.18
N VAL A 41 -9.97 -0.24 -6.84
CA VAL A 41 -10.75 0.79 -6.16
C VAL A 41 -10.10 2.15 -6.40
N GLU A 42 -10.88 3.08 -6.96
CA GLU A 42 -10.45 4.46 -7.14
C GLU A 42 -10.71 5.28 -5.88
N ILE A 43 -9.68 5.97 -5.41
CA ILE A 43 -9.76 6.88 -4.28
C ILE A 43 -9.77 8.32 -4.81
N THR A 44 -10.87 9.03 -4.56
CA THR A 44 -11.02 10.44 -4.97
C THR A 44 -10.62 11.39 -3.85
N TYR A 45 -9.81 12.39 -4.19
CA TYR A 45 -9.35 13.46 -3.31
C TYR A 45 -9.45 14.82 -4.06
N PRO A 46 -9.28 15.99 -3.41
CA PRO A 46 -9.86 17.26 -3.86
C PRO A 46 -9.71 17.67 -5.34
N HIS A 47 -8.66 17.24 -6.05
CA HIS A 47 -8.42 17.60 -7.45
C HIS A 47 -8.04 16.42 -8.34
N GLU A 48 -8.05 15.19 -7.82
CA GLU A 48 -7.48 14.04 -8.50
C GLU A 48 -8.06 12.74 -7.93
N SER A 49 -7.95 11.66 -8.70
CA SER A 49 -8.28 10.31 -8.26
C SER A 49 -7.17 9.38 -8.68
N ASP A 50 -6.89 8.41 -7.82
CA ASP A 50 -5.91 7.38 -8.10
C ASP A 50 -6.38 6.03 -7.57
N THR A 51 -5.83 4.97 -8.15
CA THR A 51 -6.12 3.61 -7.67
C THR A 51 -5.49 3.39 -6.30
N LEU A 52 -6.13 2.56 -5.47
CA LEU A 52 -5.57 2.17 -4.18
C LEU A 52 -4.17 1.56 -4.34
N ARG A 53 -3.92 0.82 -5.42
CA ARG A 53 -2.57 0.34 -5.77
C ARG A 53 -1.56 1.48 -5.86
N THR A 54 -1.82 2.49 -6.71
CA THR A 54 -0.90 3.63 -6.90
C THR A 54 -0.57 4.31 -5.56
N ILE A 55 -1.61 4.51 -4.75
CA ILE A 55 -1.48 5.19 -3.46
C ILE A 55 -0.64 4.36 -2.48
N LEU A 56 -0.88 3.06 -2.37
CA LEU A 56 -0.17 2.21 -1.42
C LEU A 56 1.27 1.92 -1.84
N GLU A 57 1.53 1.76 -3.14
CA GLU A 57 2.89 1.68 -3.69
C GLU A 57 3.72 2.93 -3.32
N THR A 58 3.06 4.09 -3.24
CA THR A 58 3.69 5.35 -2.83
C THR A 58 3.90 5.43 -1.31
N SER A 59 2.99 4.86 -0.51
CA SER A 59 3.09 4.85 0.95
C SER A 59 4.34 4.11 1.46
N GLY A 60 4.76 3.04 0.77
CA GLY A 60 5.90 2.21 1.16
C GLY A 60 5.65 1.27 2.35
N HIS A 61 4.39 1.06 2.72
CA HIS A 61 3.99 0.10 3.76
C HIS A 61 3.78 -1.29 3.16
N GLU A 62 4.26 -2.33 3.85
CA GLU A 62 4.13 -3.74 3.43
C GLU A 62 3.04 -4.47 4.23
N THR A 63 2.87 -4.15 5.51
CA THR A 63 1.93 -4.78 6.43
C THR A 63 1.24 -3.72 7.29
N TYR A 64 -0.03 -3.97 7.61
CA TYR A 64 -0.86 -3.14 8.48
C TYR A 64 -1.31 -3.97 9.68
N GLU A 65 -1.06 -3.47 10.89
CA GLU A 65 -1.48 -4.10 12.13
C GLU A 65 -2.92 -3.72 12.51
N SER A 66 -3.44 -2.64 11.92
CA SER A 66 -4.77 -2.12 12.21
C SER A 66 -5.36 -1.30 11.06
N GLN A 67 -6.68 -1.16 11.07
CA GLN A 67 -7.43 -0.31 10.13
C GLN A 67 -6.93 1.14 10.12
N ASN A 68 -6.59 1.68 11.29
CA ASN A 68 -6.07 3.04 11.41
C ASN A 68 -4.68 3.18 10.76
N GLU A 69 -3.84 2.15 10.83
CA GLU A 69 -2.54 2.15 10.15
C GLU A 69 -2.69 2.13 8.63
N LEU A 70 -3.63 1.32 8.13
CA LEU A 70 -3.98 1.28 6.71
C LEU A 70 -4.54 2.63 6.22
N GLU A 71 -5.44 3.24 6.98
CA GLU A 71 -5.98 4.57 6.67
C GLU A 71 -4.85 5.63 6.60
N LEU A 72 -3.94 5.61 7.57
CA LEU A 72 -2.78 6.51 7.58
C LEU A 72 -1.88 6.29 6.36
N ALA A 73 -1.67 5.04 5.94
CA ALA A 73 -0.88 4.74 4.75
C ALA A 73 -1.52 5.28 3.47
N VAL A 74 -2.86 5.16 3.32
CA VAL A 74 -3.60 5.76 2.21
C VAL A 74 -3.46 7.29 2.21
N LEU A 75 -3.68 7.93 3.37
CA LEU A 75 -3.53 9.38 3.50
C LEU A 75 -2.10 9.86 3.20
N ASN A 76 -1.09 9.10 3.62
CA ASN A 76 0.31 9.39 3.34
C ASN A 76 0.64 9.19 1.85
N GLY A 77 0.08 8.17 1.19
CA GLY A 77 0.24 7.93 -0.24
C GLY A 77 -0.31 9.08 -1.08
N VAL A 78 -1.55 9.50 -0.82
CA VAL A 78 -2.19 10.64 -1.50
C VAL A 78 -1.38 11.93 -1.34
N ARG A 79 -0.81 12.17 -0.14
CA ARG A 79 0.04 13.35 0.10
C ARG A 79 1.40 13.27 -0.57
N ARG A 80 1.98 12.07 -0.67
CA ARG A 80 3.34 11.88 -1.18
C ARG A 80 3.38 11.91 -2.70
N ASP A 81 2.30 11.49 -3.38
CA ASP A 81 2.15 11.73 -4.82
C ASP A 81 2.06 13.24 -5.12
N ALA A 82 1.24 13.96 -4.34
CA ALA A 82 1.11 15.42 -4.43
C ALA A 82 2.42 16.21 -4.14
N VAL A 83 3.43 15.59 -3.52
CA VAL A 83 4.74 16.21 -3.20
C VAL A 83 5.85 15.74 -4.17
N GLY A 84 5.59 14.72 -5.00
CA GLY A 84 6.56 14.12 -5.92
C GLY A 84 7.47 13.09 -5.24
N ARG A 85 7.72 11.97 -5.95
CA ARG A 85 8.51 10.80 -5.52
C ARG A 85 9.79 11.19 -4.76
N PRO A 86 9.86 11.01 -3.43
CA PRO A 86 11.13 10.86 -2.75
C PRO A 86 11.61 9.46 -3.10
N HIS A 87 12.53 9.37 -4.06
CA HIS A 87 13.32 8.18 -4.32
C HIS A 87 13.94 7.68 -3.00
N TYR A 88 13.35 6.66 -2.38
CA TYR A 88 14.03 5.83 -1.39
C TYR A 88 14.47 4.54 -2.07
N SER A 89 15.50 4.68 -2.90
CA SER A 89 16.32 3.56 -3.35
C SER A 89 17.43 3.35 -2.32
N ASP A 90 17.13 2.87 -1.11
CA ASP A 90 18.20 2.41 -0.18
C ASP A 90 17.75 1.55 1.03
N ARG A 91 16.72 0.69 0.91
CA ARG A 91 16.54 -0.39 1.91
C ARG A 91 16.52 -1.76 1.23
N GLY A 92 17.65 -2.09 0.63
CA GLY A 92 18.13 -3.45 0.68
C GLY A 92 19.11 -3.57 1.84
N ASP A 93 18.63 -3.98 3.01
CA ASP A 93 19.43 -4.83 3.90
C ASP A 93 18.47 -5.62 4.79
N SER A 94 18.30 -6.88 4.42
CA SER A 94 17.52 -7.91 5.10
C SER A 94 18.15 -8.25 6.47
N PRO A 95 17.45 -8.96 7.36
CA PRO A 95 17.75 -8.97 8.79
C PRO A 95 18.96 -9.84 9.13
N HIS A 96 19.72 -9.35 10.11
CA HIS A 96 20.34 -10.09 11.22
C HIS A 96 20.38 -11.64 11.09
N ASP A 97 21.52 -12.18 10.67
CA ASP A 97 21.93 -13.56 11.01
C ASP A 97 23.29 -13.47 11.73
N THR A 98 23.19 -13.36 13.05
CA THR A 98 24.29 -13.64 13.98
C THR A 98 24.31 -15.14 14.22
N ASP A 99 25.51 -15.70 14.48
CA ASP A 99 25.87 -17.11 14.75
C ASP A 99 26.16 -17.98 13.50
N GLU A 100 27.13 -18.89 13.43
CA GLU A 100 28.24 -19.28 14.30
C GLU A 100 29.16 -20.21 13.46
N VAL A 101 30.42 -20.33 13.87
CA VAL A 101 31.36 -21.46 13.64
C VAL A 101 31.72 -21.93 12.20
N MET A 102 32.85 -21.44 11.67
CA MET A 102 33.85 -22.32 11.04
C MET A 102 35.27 -21.95 11.45
N ARG A 103 35.67 -22.47 12.62
CA ARG A 103 37.07 -22.58 13.03
C ARG A 103 37.71 -23.78 12.30
N THR A 104 38.88 -23.52 11.71
CA THR A 104 39.98 -24.47 11.40
C THR A 104 40.05 -25.09 9.99
N GLN A 105 40.91 -24.51 9.14
CA GLN A 105 41.70 -25.14 8.07
C GLN A 105 42.55 -24.01 7.43
N GLN A 106 43.87 -24.04 7.13
CA GLN A 106 44.94 -25.02 7.03
C GLN A 106 46.29 -24.27 7.18
N SER A 107 47.27 -24.80 7.91
CA SER A 107 48.49 -25.44 7.34
C SER A 107 49.14 -24.67 6.18
N PHE A 108 50.29 -24.03 6.46
CA PHE A 108 51.52 -24.12 5.67
C PHE A 108 52.72 -24.03 6.62
#